data_AF-A0A0L0LN90-F1
#
_entry.id   AF-A0A0L0LN90-F1
#
_cell.length_a   1.000
_cell.length_b   1.000
_cell.length_c   1.000
_cell.angle_alpha   90.00
_cell.angle_beta   90.00
_cell.angle_gamma   90.00
#
_symmetry.space_group_name_H-M   'P 1'
#
loop_
_entity.id
_entity.type
_entity.pdbx_description
1 polymer ?
#
loop_
_entity_poly.entity_id
_entity_poly.type
_entity_poly.pdbx_seq_one_letter_code
_entity_poly.pdbx_strand_id
1 'polypeptide(L)'
;MSLPKKTIADLLFGVQLVGAVIFCGAQFLRSLEDVHGVSIVQFALATTFVVFNLLLGIGAHRAQPSRVTMQGIVTYIVWVAMLTAVVVAVATNREYRWSIQDSVTLGIAVVLTIGTLGFGALQGRPIRDPMTLAFLAIASKSMPQLLLVWSILEQGGSGIPAASIIVGHCTILIRLGQIYFMVREAGWERNRVWLAVSESAAELTWIATTTAWLVML
;
A
#
# COMPACT_ATOMS: atom_id res chain seq x y z
N MET A 1 25.82 -10.99 -3.62
CA MET A 1 25.09 -10.46 -4.80
C MET A 1 26.06 -9.82 -5.78
N SER A 2 25.92 -10.04 -7.09
CA SER A 2 26.81 -9.46 -8.13
C SER A 2 26.61 -7.94 -8.29
N LEU A 3 27.61 -7.24 -8.84
CA LEU A 3 27.56 -5.78 -9.06
C LEU A 3 26.32 -5.32 -9.86
N PRO A 4 25.94 -5.96 -10.99
CA PRO A 4 24.76 -5.53 -11.74
C PRO A 4 23.47 -5.63 -10.92
N LYS A 5 23.32 -6.68 -10.12
CA LYS A 5 22.14 -6.88 -9.26
C LYS A 5 22.04 -5.80 -8.17
N LYS A 6 23.18 -5.35 -7.63
CA LYS A 6 23.23 -4.22 -6.67
C LYS A 6 22.76 -2.93 -7.33
N THR A 7 23.26 -2.62 -8.52
CA THR A 7 22.86 -1.42 -9.27
C THR A 7 21.37 -1.40 -9.57
N ILE A 8 20.78 -2.53 -9.96
CA ILE A 8 19.32 -2.63 -10.19
C ILE A 8 18.54 -2.37 -8.90
N ALA A 9 18.92 -3.00 -7.79
CA ALA A 9 18.25 -2.78 -6.51
C ALA A 9 18.32 -1.30 -6.07
N ASP A 10 19.46 -0.65 -6.28
CA ASP A 10 19.66 0.77 -5.97
C ASP A 10 18.82 1.69 -6.86
N LEU A 11 18.69 1.35 -8.14
CA LEU A 11 17.81 2.07 -9.07
C LEU A 11 16.34 1.93 -8.66
N LEU A 12 15.87 0.72 -8.35
CA LEU A 12 14.50 0.49 -7.88
C LEU A 12 14.22 1.28 -6.59
N PHE A 13 15.20 1.34 -5.68
CA PHE A 13 15.14 2.18 -4.49
C PHE A 13 15.01 3.67 -4.82
N GLY A 14 15.87 4.22 -5.69
CA GLY A 14 15.78 5.61 -6.11
C GLY A 14 14.43 5.94 -6.75
N VAL A 15 13.94 5.09 -7.65
CA VAL A 15 12.65 5.26 -8.32
C VAL A 15 11.49 5.24 -7.32
N GLN A 16 11.52 4.38 -6.29
CA GLN A 16 10.50 4.37 -5.24
C GLN A 16 10.45 5.68 -4.46
N LEU A 17 11.60 6.23 -4.08
CA LEU A 17 11.65 7.47 -3.33
C LEU A 17 11.10 8.64 -4.14
N VAL A 18 11.56 8.77 -5.39
CA VAL A 18 11.08 9.81 -6.31
C VAL A 18 9.59 9.62 -6.61
N GLY A 19 9.16 8.39 -6.86
CA GLY A 19 7.76 8.05 -7.09
C GLY A 19 6.86 8.40 -5.91
N ALA A 20 7.28 8.11 -4.68
CA ALA A 20 6.55 8.49 -3.47
C ALA A 20 6.39 10.02 -3.37
N VAL A 21 7.47 10.76 -3.60
CA VAL A 21 7.45 12.24 -3.55
C VAL A 21 6.55 12.82 -4.62
N ILE A 22 6.67 12.38 -5.88
CA ILE A 22 5.85 12.89 -6.98
C ILE A 22 4.38 12.54 -6.75
N PHE A 23 4.07 11.28 -6.44
CA PHE A 23 2.70 10.82 -6.27
C PHE A 23 2.03 11.50 -5.07
N CYS A 24 2.61 11.37 -3.88
CA CYS A 24 2.01 11.95 -2.68
C CYS A 24 2.13 13.48 -2.66
N GLY A 25 3.18 14.06 -3.25
CA GLY A 25 3.31 15.52 -3.37
C GLY A 25 2.22 16.13 -4.23
N ALA A 26 1.91 15.52 -5.39
CA ALA A 26 0.79 15.94 -6.22
C ALA A 26 -0.56 15.80 -5.48
N GLN A 27 -0.77 14.69 -4.77
CA GLN A 27 -1.99 14.49 -3.98
C GLN A 27 -2.09 15.47 -2.80
N PHE A 28 -0.97 15.77 -2.14
CA PHE A 28 -0.91 16.74 -1.05
C PHE A 28 -1.27 18.14 -1.53
N LEU A 29 -0.61 18.63 -2.58
CA LEU A 29 -0.88 19.94 -3.15
C LEU A 29 -2.33 20.06 -3.63
N ARG A 30 -2.83 19.04 -4.35
CA ARG A 30 -4.23 18.99 -4.75
C ARG A 30 -5.17 19.05 -3.55
N SER A 31 -4.91 18.27 -2.50
CA SER A 31 -5.76 18.22 -1.30
C SER A 31 -5.81 19.53 -0.51
N LEU A 32 -4.87 20.45 -0.73
CA LEU A 32 -4.92 21.80 -0.15
C LEU A 32 -5.89 22.73 -0.92
N GLU A 33 -6.11 22.47 -2.20
CA GLU A 33 -6.93 23.29 -3.10
C GLU A 33 -8.32 22.69 -3.34
N ASP A 34 -8.39 21.38 -3.62
CA ASP A 34 -9.59 20.65 -4.02
C ASP A 34 -9.61 19.24 -3.40
N VAL A 35 -10.67 18.96 -2.64
CA VAL A 35 -10.94 17.66 -2.01
C VAL A 35 -12.15 16.94 -2.59
N HIS A 36 -12.71 17.42 -3.71
CA HIS A 36 -13.80 16.72 -4.38
C HIS A 36 -13.35 15.34 -4.87
N GLY A 37 -14.11 14.31 -4.48
CA GLY A 37 -13.80 12.92 -4.80
C GLY A 37 -12.63 12.33 -4.00
N VAL A 38 -12.09 13.05 -3.01
CA VAL A 38 -11.03 12.55 -2.13
C VAL A 38 -11.65 11.87 -0.90
N SER A 39 -11.18 10.65 -0.58
CA SER A 39 -11.53 9.95 0.66
C SER A 39 -10.35 9.94 1.63
N ILE A 40 -10.53 10.57 2.80
CA ILE A 40 -9.50 10.55 3.86
C ILE A 40 -9.26 9.13 4.37
N VAL A 41 -10.32 8.31 4.42
CA VAL A 41 -10.26 6.93 4.90
C VAL A 41 -9.40 6.08 3.97
N GLN A 42 -9.50 6.26 2.66
CA GLN A 42 -8.65 5.54 1.71
C GLN A 42 -7.17 5.85 1.92
N PHE A 43 -6.80 7.12 2.12
CA PHE A 43 -5.42 7.50 2.40
C PHE A 43 -4.95 7.00 3.78
N ALA A 44 -5.80 7.06 4.80
CA ALA A 44 -5.49 6.54 6.12
C ALA A 44 -5.23 5.02 6.07
N LEU A 45 -6.07 4.26 5.38
CA LEU A 45 -5.90 2.82 5.22
C LEU A 45 -4.68 2.46 4.35
N ALA A 46 -4.40 3.25 3.31
CA ALA A 46 -3.15 3.11 2.56
C ALA A 46 -1.93 3.32 3.46
N THR A 47 -1.95 4.33 4.36
CA THR A 47 -0.90 4.54 5.37
C THR A 47 -0.77 3.33 6.29
N THR A 48 -1.89 2.80 6.80
CA THR A 48 -1.91 1.62 7.67
C THR A 48 -1.31 0.39 6.98
N PHE A 49 -1.61 0.16 5.70
CA PHE A 49 -0.96 -0.89 4.90
C PHE A 49 0.56 -0.75 4.88
N VAL A 50 1.07 0.46 4.58
CA VAL A 50 2.51 0.73 4.53
C VAL A 50 3.14 0.55 5.92
N VAL A 51 2.44 0.92 7.00
CA VAL A 51 2.91 0.69 8.39
C VAL A 51 3.07 -0.80 8.69
N PHE A 52 2.10 -1.64 8.32
CA PHE A 52 2.22 -3.08 8.55
C PHE A 52 3.35 -3.70 7.70
N ASN A 53 3.50 -3.27 6.45
CA ASN A 53 4.63 -3.71 5.62
C ASN A 53 5.98 -3.20 6.13
N LEU A 54 6.05 -2.01 6.73
CA LEU A 54 7.23 -1.51 7.44
C LEU A 54 7.58 -2.40 8.64
N LEU A 55 6.59 -2.79 9.45
CA LEU A 55 6.80 -3.68 10.60
C LEU A 55 7.32 -5.05 10.15
N LEU A 56 6.77 -5.60 9.07
CA LEU A 56 7.28 -6.82 8.43
C LEU A 56 8.73 -6.62 7.94
N GLY A 57 9.04 -5.52 7.26
CA GLY A 57 10.39 -5.19 6.80
C GLY A 57 11.40 -5.08 7.95
N ILE A 58 11.03 -4.42 9.05
CA ILE A 58 11.85 -4.35 10.27
C ILE A 58 12.06 -5.75 10.86
N GLY A 59 11.01 -6.56 10.94
CA GLY A 59 11.09 -7.95 11.39
C GLY A 59 12.03 -8.80 10.52
N ALA A 60 11.95 -8.64 9.20
CA ALA A 60 12.83 -9.29 8.24
C ALA A 60 14.30 -8.90 8.44
N HIS A 61 14.59 -7.60 8.59
CA HIS A 61 15.95 -7.12 8.80
C HIS A 61 16.54 -7.56 10.14
N ARG A 62 15.73 -7.55 11.21
CA ARG A 62 16.17 -8.05 12.52
C ARG A 62 16.49 -9.54 12.50
N ALA A 63 15.70 -10.33 11.77
CA ALA A 63 15.91 -11.76 11.65
C ALA A 63 17.16 -12.06 10.81
N GLN A 64 17.30 -11.41 9.66
CA GLN A 64 18.44 -11.57 8.75
C GLN A 64 18.78 -10.23 8.10
N PRO A 65 19.78 -9.48 8.61
CA PRO A 65 20.14 -8.18 8.10
C PRO A 65 20.54 -8.22 6.62
N SER A 66 20.02 -7.27 5.84
CA SER A 66 20.36 -7.08 4.43
C SER A 66 20.29 -5.60 4.07
N ARG A 67 21.20 -5.16 3.20
CA ARG A 67 21.23 -3.79 2.69
C ARG A 67 19.95 -3.48 1.91
N VAL A 68 19.52 -4.38 1.04
CA VAL A 68 18.28 -4.19 0.26
C VAL A 68 17.05 -4.18 1.18
N THR A 69 17.07 -4.98 2.24
CA THR A 69 15.98 -4.94 3.25
C THR A 69 15.94 -3.57 3.93
N MET A 70 17.09 -2.99 4.27
CA MET A 70 17.16 -1.63 4.82
C MET A 70 16.66 -0.58 3.84
N GLN A 71 16.98 -0.69 2.55
CA GLN A 71 16.42 0.19 1.50
C GLN A 71 14.88 0.12 1.44
N GLY A 72 14.31 -1.08 1.55
CA GLY A 72 12.85 -1.23 1.63
C GLY A 72 12.24 -0.64 2.90
N ILE A 73 12.90 -0.78 4.06
CA ILE A 73 12.49 -0.10 5.30
C ILE A 73 12.46 1.41 5.11
N VAL A 74 13.53 2.00 4.56
CA VAL A 74 13.59 3.45 4.26
C VAL A 74 12.49 3.85 3.29
N THR A 75 12.25 3.05 2.24
CA THR A 75 11.16 3.26 1.28
C THR A 75 9.81 3.33 1.99
N TYR A 76 9.50 2.36 2.86
CA TYR A 76 8.25 2.36 3.61
C TYR A 76 8.14 3.54 4.58
N ILE A 77 9.23 3.95 5.26
CA ILE A 77 9.22 5.15 6.12
C ILE A 77 8.84 6.40 5.31
N VAL A 78 9.44 6.57 4.13
CA VAL A 78 9.12 7.71 3.25
C VAL A 78 7.65 7.66 2.81
N TRP A 79 7.16 6.49 2.38
CA TRP A 79 5.75 6.33 2.03
C TRP A 79 4.80 6.62 3.21
N VAL A 80 5.11 6.17 4.43
CA VAL A 80 4.32 6.50 5.62
C VAL A 80 4.29 8.00 5.85
N ALA A 81 5.45 8.67 5.83
CA ALA A 81 5.54 10.11 6.06
C ALA A 81 4.74 10.90 5.01
N MET A 82 4.91 10.54 3.73
CA MET A 82 4.24 11.20 2.62
C MET A 82 2.72 10.98 2.63
N LEU A 83 2.25 9.75 2.86
CA LEU A 83 0.80 9.49 2.95
C LEU A 83 0.18 10.12 4.20
N THR A 84 0.90 10.15 5.33
CA THR A 84 0.45 10.88 6.52
C THR A 84 0.29 12.37 6.24
N ALA A 85 1.22 12.98 5.50
CA ALA A 85 1.10 14.37 5.08
C ALA A 85 -0.16 14.60 4.23
N VAL A 86 -0.49 13.70 3.29
CA VAL A 86 -1.73 13.76 2.51
C VAL A 86 -2.96 13.64 3.41
N VAL A 87 -2.98 12.69 4.35
CA VAL A 87 -4.10 12.55 5.32
C VAL A 87 -4.28 13.84 6.11
N VAL A 88 -3.20 14.47 6.58
CA VAL A 88 -3.25 15.74 7.30
C VAL A 88 -3.78 16.86 6.40
N ALA A 89 -3.33 16.97 5.16
CA ALA A 89 -3.83 17.98 4.22
C ALA A 89 -5.34 17.86 3.98
N VAL A 90 -5.85 16.64 3.77
CA VAL A 90 -7.29 16.41 3.62
C VAL A 90 -8.04 16.74 4.91
N ALA A 91 -7.51 16.33 6.08
CA ALA A 91 -8.14 16.57 7.37
C ALA A 91 -8.23 18.06 7.75
N THR A 92 -7.26 18.87 7.30
CA THR A 92 -7.21 20.31 7.60
C THR A 92 -7.88 21.16 6.53
N ASN A 93 -8.23 20.59 5.37
CA ASN A 93 -9.01 21.29 4.35
C ASN A 93 -10.45 21.52 4.83
N ARG A 94 -10.87 22.78 4.90
CA ARG A 94 -12.19 23.18 5.42
C ARG A 94 -13.36 22.77 4.54
N GLU A 95 -13.11 22.49 3.27
CA GLU A 95 -14.12 22.02 2.32
C GLU A 95 -14.37 20.52 2.43
N TYR A 96 -13.46 19.77 3.08
CA TYR A 96 -13.64 18.34 3.25
C TYR A 96 -14.88 18.04 4.08
N ARG A 97 -15.69 17.11 3.59
CA ARG A 97 -16.89 16.59 4.25
C ARG A 97 -16.80 15.08 4.24
N TRP A 98 -17.00 14.50 5.42
CA TRP A 98 -17.06 13.05 5.56
C TRP A 98 -18.16 12.48 4.66
N SER A 99 -17.79 11.58 3.76
CA SER A 99 -18.69 11.03 2.76
C SER A 99 -19.29 9.68 3.18
N ILE A 100 -20.32 9.23 2.47
CA ILE A 100 -20.83 7.85 2.63
C ILE A 100 -19.75 6.82 2.25
N GLN A 101 -18.89 7.15 1.28
CA GLN A 101 -17.78 6.28 0.87
C GLN A 101 -16.77 6.10 2.00
N ASP A 102 -16.47 7.16 2.75
CA ASP A 102 -15.61 7.08 3.94
C ASP A 102 -16.21 6.12 4.99
N SER A 103 -17.51 6.26 5.28
CA SER A 103 -18.23 5.37 6.21
C SER A 103 -18.21 3.91 5.77
N VAL A 104 -18.52 3.62 4.50
CA VAL A 104 -18.54 2.24 3.96
C VAL A 104 -17.13 1.64 3.98
N THR A 105 -16.14 2.40 3.50
CA THR A 105 -14.74 1.94 3.47
C THR A 105 -14.22 1.65 4.87
N LEU A 106 -14.50 2.55 5.83
CA LEU A 106 -14.08 2.38 7.22
C LEU A 106 -14.79 1.19 7.86
N GLY A 107 -16.11 1.04 7.66
CA GLY A 107 -16.90 -0.06 8.21
C GLY A 107 -16.37 -1.42 7.76
N ILE A 108 -16.10 -1.59 6.47
CA ILE A 108 -15.53 -2.83 5.93
C ILE A 108 -14.13 -3.07 6.51
N ALA A 109 -13.26 -2.05 6.56
CA ALA A 109 -11.92 -2.18 7.12
C ALA A 109 -11.94 -2.58 8.59
N VAL A 110 -12.87 -2.03 9.39
CA VAL A 110 -13.08 -2.41 10.80
C VAL A 110 -13.51 -3.87 10.92
N VAL A 111 -14.50 -4.31 10.15
CA VAL A 111 -14.98 -5.70 10.17
C VAL A 111 -13.85 -6.68 9.83
N LEU A 112 -13.06 -6.40 8.79
CA LEU A 112 -11.94 -7.26 8.42
C LEU A 112 -10.79 -7.22 9.42
N THR A 113 -10.54 -6.07 10.05
CA THR A 113 -9.57 -5.95 11.14
C THR A 113 -9.97 -6.83 12.31
N ILE A 114 -11.23 -6.74 12.74
CA ILE A 114 -11.78 -7.60 13.80
C ILE A 114 -11.70 -9.07 13.41
N GLY A 115 -12.10 -9.43 12.18
CA GLY A 115 -12.02 -10.79 11.67
C GLY A 115 -10.59 -11.35 11.65
N THR A 116 -9.62 -10.53 11.22
CA THR A 116 -8.20 -10.90 11.18
C THR A 116 -7.64 -11.12 12.59
N LEU A 117 -7.95 -10.22 13.52
CA LEU A 117 -7.51 -10.33 14.91
C LEU A 117 -8.18 -11.52 15.61
N GLY A 118 -9.47 -11.74 15.39
CA GLY A 118 -10.21 -12.90 15.90
C GLY A 118 -9.63 -14.21 15.38
N PHE A 119 -9.36 -14.31 14.08
CA PHE A 119 -8.70 -15.47 13.48
C PHE A 119 -7.31 -15.71 14.06
N GLY A 120 -6.51 -14.64 14.22
CA GLY A 120 -5.20 -14.71 14.88
C GLY A 120 -5.30 -15.25 16.32
N ALA A 121 -6.25 -14.72 17.10
CA ALA A 121 -6.49 -15.14 18.47
C ALA A 121 -6.95 -16.62 18.57
N LEU A 122 -7.85 -17.06 17.69
CA LEU A 122 -8.31 -18.45 17.62
C LEU A 122 -7.17 -19.43 17.30
N GLN A 123 -6.15 -18.97 16.58
CA GLN A 123 -4.94 -19.76 16.31
C GLN A 123 -3.83 -19.60 17.35
N GLY A 124 -4.07 -18.87 18.44
CA GLY A 124 -3.06 -18.57 19.46
C GLY A 124 -1.88 -17.75 18.94
N ARG A 125 -2.08 -16.98 17.85
CA ARG A 125 -1.02 -16.16 17.24
C ARG A 125 -1.05 -14.74 17.81
N PRO A 126 0.10 -14.17 18.17
CA PRO A 126 0.16 -12.77 18.61
C PRO A 126 -0.13 -11.81 17.44
N ILE A 127 -0.52 -10.57 17.75
CA ILE A 127 -0.73 -9.51 16.75
C ILE A 127 0.55 -9.24 15.93
N ARG A 128 1.71 -9.40 16.57
CA ARG A 128 3.03 -9.25 15.94
C ARG A 128 3.42 -10.42 15.03
N ASP A 129 2.60 -11.46 14.92
CA ASP A 129 2.85 -12.57 14.01
C ASP A 129 2.87 -12.06 12.56
N PRO A 130 3.86 -12.45 11.73
CA PRO A 130 3.96 -11.93 10.37
C PRO A 130 2.72 -12.19 9.51
N MET A 131 2.02 -13.31 9.74
CA MET A 131 0.77 -13.62 9.04
C MET A 131 -0.33 -12.62 9.42
N THR A 132 -0.50 -12.36 10.71
CA THR A 132 -1.51 -11.42 11.21
C THR A 132 -1.26 -10.02 10.68
N LEU A 133 0.00 -9.55 10.71
CA LEU A 133 0.38 -8.25 10.14
C LEU A 133 0.09 -8.16 8.64
N ALA A 134 0.40 -9.21 7.87
CA ALA A 134 0.10 -9.22 6.44
C ALA A 134 -1.40 -9.22 6.14
N PHE A 135 -2.22 -9.97 6.88
CA PHE A 135 -3.67 -9.92 6.70
C PHE A 135 -4.27 -8.56 7.08
N LEU A 136 -3.75 -7.91 8.12
CA LEU A 136 -4.15 -6.53 8.45
C LEU A 136 -3.74 -5.54 7.35
N ALA A 137 -2.56 -5.72 6.75
CA ALA A 137 -2.11 -4.95 5.59
C ALA A 137 -3.06 -5.15 4.41
N ILE A 138 -3.36 -6.41 4.07
CA ILE A 138 -4.26 -6.78 2.97
C ILE A 138 -5.64 -6.15 3.18
N ALA A 139 -6.22 -6.28 4.38
CA ALA A 139 -7.51 -5.68 4.71
C ALA A 139 -7.51 -4.16 4.52
N SER A 140 -6.41 -3.49 4.88
CA SER A 140 -6.26 -2.04 4.76
C SER A 140 -6.13 -1.57 3.31
N LYS A 141 -5.41 -2.30 2.44
CA LYS A 141 -5.16 -1.85 1.07
C LYS A 141 -6.18 -2.35 0.05
N SER A 142 -6.50 -3.64 0.14
CA SER A 142 -7.30 -4.36 -0.85
C SER A 142 -8.74 -3.85 -0.88
N MET A 143 -9.30 -3.47 0.28
CA MET A 143 -10.70 -3.05 0.35
C MET A 143 -10.97 -1.71 -0.32
N PRO A 144 -10.21 -0.64 -0.06
CA PRO A 144 -10.30 0.59 -0.87
C PRO A 144 -10.26 0.34 -2.37
N GLN A 145 -9.42 -0.60 -2.82
CA GLN A 145 -9.27 -0.92 -4.24
C GLN A 145 -10.47 -1.73 -4.77
N LEU A 146 -11.02 -2.67 -4.02
CA LEU A 146 -12.24 -3.38 -4.42
C LEU A 146 -13.48 -2.46 -4.39
N LEU A 147 -13.53 -1.48 -3.49
CA LEU A 147 -14.57 -0.44 -3.54
C LEU A 147 -14.39 0.48 -4.74
N LEU A 148 -13.15 0.76 -5.14
CA LEU A 148 -12.88 1.46 -6.40
C LEU A 148 -13.34 0.65 -7.61
N VAL A 149 -13.09 -0.67 -7.64
CA VAL A 149 -13.64 -1.59 -8.65
C VAL A 149 -15.16 -1.44 -8.73
N TRP A 150 -15.85 -1.54 -7.59
CA TRP A 150 -17.30 -1.38 -7.53
C TRP A 150 -17.74 -0.02 -8.07
N SER A 151 -17.09 1.05 -7.64
CA SER A 151 -17.41 2.42 -8.06
C SER A 151 -17.25 2.60 -9.58
N ILE A 152 -16.22 2.00 -10.17
CA ILE A 152 -16.00 2.03 -11.63
C ILE A 152 -17.11 1.27 -12.36
N LEU A 153 -17.50 0.11 -11.84
CA LEU A 153 -18.57 -0.70 -12.42
C LEU A 153 -19.95 -0.03 -12.30
N GLU A 154 -20.17 0.79 -11.27
CA GLU A 154 -21.44 1.48 -11.08
C GLU A 154 -21.53 2.81 -11.82
N GLN A 155 -20.45 3.60 -11.83
CA GLN A 155 -20.45 5.00 -12.27
C GLN A 155 -19.64 5.25 -13.56
N GLY A 156 -18.92 4.24 -14.05
CA GLY A 156 -18.01 4.34 -15.19
C GLY A 156 -16.57 4.69 -14.81
N GLY A 157 -15.62 4.40 -15.71
CA GLY A 157 -14.18 4.60 -15.50
C GLY A 157 -13.60 5.91 -16.05
N SER A 158 -14.38 6.70 -16.79
CA SER A 158 -13.89 7.83 -17.59
C SER A 158 -13.26 8.96 -16.79
N GLY A 159 -13.63 9.12 -15.51
CA GLY A 159 -13.04 10.10 -14.60
C GLY A 159 -11.68 9.71 -14.00
N ILE A 160 -11.22 8.47 -14.21
CA ILE A 160 -9.96 7.96 -13.66
C ILE A 160 -8.87 8.10 -14.72
N PRO A 161 -7.84 8.95 -14.49
CA PRO A 161 -6.73 9.07 -15.43
C PRO A 161 -5.99 7.72 -15.58
N ALA A 162 -5.76 7.29 -16.82
CA ALA A 162 -4.98 6.08 -17.12
C ALA A 162 -3.60 6.10 -16.43
N ALA A 163 -2.99 7.28 -16.31
CA ALA A 163 -1.73 7.48 -15.62
C ALA A 163 -1.79 7.05 -14.14
N SER A 164 -2.90 7.29 -13.44
CA SER A 164 -3.06 6.89 -12.03
C SER A 164 -3.05 5.36 -11.88
N ILE A 165 -3.66 4.65 -12.83
CA ILE A 165 -3.68 3.18 -12.88
C ILE A 165 -2.27 2.65 -13.14
N ILE A 166 -1.60 3.17 -14.16
CA ILE A 166 -0.23 2.76 -14.52
C ILE A 166 0.73 3.01 -13.35
N VAL A 167 0.68 4.18 -12.72
CA VAL A 167 1.52 4.50 -11.56
C VAL A 167 1.22 3.55 -10.39
N GLY A 168 -0.05 3.20 -10.16
CA GLY A 168 -0.47 2.20 -9.18
C GLY A 168 0.28 0.88 -9.35
N HIS A 169 0.20 0.30 -10.55
CA HIS A 169 0.92 -0.95 -10.90
C HIS A 169 2.44 -0.81 -10.79
N CYS A 170 3.01 0.22 -11.43
CA CYS A 170 4.46 0.40 -11.44
C CYS A 170 5.03 0.49 -10.02
N THR A 171 4.38 1.21 -9.11
CA THR A 171 4.86 1.32 -7.73
C THR A 171 4.84 -0.01 -6.98
N ILE A 172 3.83 -0.87 -7.19
CA ILE A 172 3.77 -2.18 -6.53
C ILE A 172 4.76 -3.16 -7.15
N LEU A 173 4.83 -3.22 -8.48
CA LEU A 173 5.76 -4.10 -9.19
C LEU A 173 7.22 -3.78 -8.84
N ILE A 174 7.56 -2.50 -8.68
CA ILE A 174 8.89 -2.11 -8.21
C ILE A 174 9.12 -2.56 -6.76
N ARG A 175 8.13 -2.46 -5.85
CA ARG A 175 8.27 -2.99 -4.48
C ARG A 175 8.42 -4.51 -4.46
N LEU A 176 7.66 -5.24 -5.28
CA LEU A 176 7.82 -6.69 -5.46
C LEU A 176 9.22 -7.02 -6.01
N GLY A 177 9.73 -6.23 -6.95
CA GLY A 177 11.11 -6.32 -7.43
C GLY A 177 12.14 -6.12 -6.32
N GLN A 178 11.95 -5.12 -5.44
CA GLN A 178 12.80 -4.92 -4.27
C GLN A 178 12.74 -6.12 -3.32
N ILE A 179 11.56 -6.66 -3.03
CA ILE A 179 11.37 -7.84 -2.18
C ILE A 179 12.08 -9.06 -2.79
N TYR A 180 12.00 -9.25 -4.11
CA TYR A 180 12.78 -10.27 -4.80
C TYR A 180 14.28 -10.12 -4.51
N PHE A 181 14.84 -8.92 -4.62
CA PHE A 181 16.25 -8.68 -4.30
C PHE A 181 16.58 -8.87 -2.82
N MET A 182 15.67 -8.53 -1.89
CA MET A 182 15.82 -8.83 -0.46
C MET A 182 15.99 -10.33 -0.24
N VAL A 183 15.12 -11.14 -0.83
CA VAL A 183 15.15 -12.61 -0.75
C VAL A 183 16.41 -13.17 -1.39
N ARG A 184 16.86 -12.60 -2.53
CA ARG A 184 18.11 -13.02 -3.17
C ARG A 184 19.36 -12.70 -2.34
N GLU A 185 19.29 -11.71 -1.45
CA GLU A 185 20.40 -11.32 -0.57
C GLU A 185 20.38 -12.06 0.77
N ALA A 186 19.21 -12.19 1.40
CA ALA A 186 19.05 -12.70 2.78
C ALA A 186 18.10 -13.90 2.90
N GLY A 187 17.77 -14.57 1.79
CA GLY A 187 16.96 -15.78 1.79
C GLY A 187 15.47 -15.53 2.09
N TRP A 188 14.71 -16.63 2.08
CA TRP A 188 13.31 -16.65 2.50
C TRP A 188 13.22 -16.89 3.99
N GLU A 189 12.62 -15.94 4.68
CA GLU A 189 12.20 -16.03 6.06
C GLU A 189 10.76 -15.53 6.18
N ARG A 190 10.13 -15.82 7.32
CA ARG A 190 8.69 -15.64 7.49
C ARG A 190 8.20 -14.21 7.23
N ASN A 191 8.96 -13.19 7.62
CA ASN A 191 8.55 -11.80 7.40
C ASN A 191 8.55 -11.40 5.91
N ARG A 192 9.59 -11.73 5.12
CA ARG A 192 9.64 -11.47 3.67
C ARG A 192 8.60 -12.27 2.91
N VAL A 193 8.31 -13.50 3.34
CA VAL A 193 7.21 -14.28 2.73
C VAL A 193 5.90 -13.53 2.88
N TRP A 194 5.55 -13.13 4.10
CA TRP A 194 4.28 -12.43 4.35
C TRP A 194 4.26 -11.00 3.80
N LEU A 195 5.41 -10.33 3.70
CA LEU A 195 5.57 -9.06 3.00
C LEU A 195 5.34 -9.21 1.49
N ALA A 196 5.88 -10.27 0.86
CA ALA A 196 5.63 -10.58 -0.54
C ALA A 196 4.14 -10.88 -0.78
N VAL A 197 3.51 -11.63 0.12
CA VAL A 197 2.08 -11.96 0.03
C VAL A 197 1.20 -10.71 0.10
N SER A 198 1.45 -9.79 1.04
CA SER A 198 0.65 -8.58 1.17
C SER A 198 0.78 -7.63 -0.03
N GLU A 199 1.99 -7.43 -0.55
CA GLU A 199 2.20 -6.63 -1.77
C GLU A 199 1.62 -7.31 -3.02
N SER A 200 1.71 -8.64 -3.11
CA SER A 200 1.10 -9.38 -4.23
C SER A 200 -0.42 -9.28 -4.21
N ALA A 201 -1.05 -9.38 -3.04
CA ALA A 201 -2.49 -9.18 -2.91
C ALA A 201 -2.91 -7.76 -3.35
N ALA A 202 -2.11 -6.74 -3.00
CA ALA A 202 -2.34 -5.36 -3.44
C ALA A 202 -2.19 -5.18 -4.96
N GLU A 203 -1.34 -5.96 -5.62
CA GLU A 203 -1.23 -5.97 -7.09
C GLU A 203 -2.46 -6.65 -7.72
N LEU A 204 -2.89 -7.79 -7.18
CA LEU A 204 -4.06 -8.52 -7.69
C LEU A 204 -5.33 -7.65 -7.65
N THR A 205 -5.52 -6.88 -6.59
CA THR A 205 -6.64 -5.93 -6.52
C THR A 205 -6.50 -4.77 -7.49
N TRP A 206 -5.29 -4.31 -7.80
CA TRP A 206 -5.09 -3.35 -8.90
C TRP A 206 -5.39 -3.94 -10.26
N ILE A 207 -5.03 -5.20 -10.51
CA ILE A 207 -5.40 -5.90 -11.75
C ILE A 207 -6.94 -5.93 -11.89
N ALA A 208 -7.65 -6.19 -10.79
CA ALA A 208 -9.11 -6.11 -10.77
C ALA A 208 -9.61 -4.69 -11.09
N THR A 209 -9.03 -3.65 -10.47
CA THR A 209 -9.34 -2.23 -10.76
C THR A 209 -9.15 -1.90 -12.22
N THR A 210 -8.02 -2.28 -12.81
CA THR A 210 -7.68 -2.05 -14.22
C THR A 210 -8.63 -2.78 -15.14
N THR A 211 -9.02 -4.01 -14.80
CA THR A 211 -9.98 -4.79 -15.58
C THR A 211 -11.35 -4.11 -15.59
N ALA A 212 -11.85 -3.70 -14.42
CA ALA A 212 -13.11 -2.96 -14.34
C ALA A 212 -13.05 -1.64 -15.13
N TRP A 213 -11.93 -0.93 -15.05
CA TRP A 213 -11.71 0.31 -15.79
C TRP A 213 -11.73 0.10 -17.31
N LEU A 214 -11.05 -0.93 -17.82
CA LEU A 214 -11.03 -1.24 -19.25
C LEU A 214 -12.39 -1.68 -19.80
N VAL A 215 -13.19 -2.37 -19.00
CA VAL A 215 -14.54 -2.81 -19.40
C VAL A 215 -15.55 -1.65 -19.42
N MET A 216 -15.32 -0.61 -18.61
CA MET A 216 -16.21 0.54 -18.42
C MET A 216 -15.69 1.85 -19.04
N LEU A 217 -14.71 1.73 -19.94
CA LEU A 217 -14.21 2.80 -20.82
C LEU A 217 -15.07 2.91 -22.07
#